data_AF-F2IEA9-F1
#
_entry.id   AF-F2IEA9-F1
#
_cell.length_a   1.000
_cell.length_b   1.000
_cell.length_c   1.000
_cell.angle_alpha   90.00
_cell.angle_beta   90.00
_cell.angle_gamma   90.00
#
_symmetry.space_group_name_H-M   'P 1'
#
loop_
_entity.id
_entity.type
_entity.pdbx_description
1 polymer ?
#
loop_
_entity_poly.entity_id
_entity_poly.type
_entity_poly.pdbx_seq_one_letter_code
_entity_poly.pdbx_strand_id
1 'polypeptide(L)' 'MERKPLGTKASTGETCPESGIWKVVGNPTTTAPISKGNRMPPYDGKGVTWELIQYA' A
#
# COMPACT_ATOMS: atom_id res chain seq x y z
N MET A 1 -5.35 -1.47 19.98
CA MET A 1 -4.42 -1.12 18.90
C MET A 1 -4.92 -1.77 17.62
N GLU A 2 -5.66 -1.02 16.81
CA GLU A 2 -6.35 -1.53 15.64
C GLU A 2 -5.38 -1.62 14.45
N ARG A 3 -4.80 -2.81 14.25
CA ARG A 3 -4.12 -3.13 12.99
C ARG A 3 -5.19 -3.20 11.90
N LYS A 4 -4.94 -2.57 10.76
CA LYS A 4 -5.85 -2.71 9.62
C LYS A 4 -5.80 -4.15 9.09
N PRO A 5 -6.91 -4.73 8.65
CA PRO A 5 -6.90 -6.09 8.11
C PRO A 5 -6.09 -6.18 6.81
N LEU A 6 -5.52 -7.35 6.52
CA LEU A 6 -5.01 -7.68 5.18
C LEU A 6 -6.15 -7.51 4.16
N GLY A 7 -5.83 -7.01 2.97
CA GLY A 7 -6.81 -6.55 1.98
C GLY A 7 -7.20 -5.08 2.14
N THR A 8 -6.62 -4.36 3.10
CA THR A 8 -6.77 -2.89 3.17
C THR A 8 -6.23 -2.27 1.90
N LYS A 9 -7.00 -1.35 1.32
CA LYS A 9 -6.65 -0.63 0.10
C LYS A 9 -6.32 0.81 0.43
N ALA A 10 -5.30 1.35 -0.20
CA ALA A 10 -4.95 2.77 -0.10
C ALA A 10 -4.38 3.25 -1.43
N SER A 11 -4.58 4.52 -1.74
CA SER A 11 -4.14 5.10 -3.00
C SER A 11 -2.76 5.72 -2.85
N THR A 12 -2.02 5.75 -3.95
CA THR A 12 -0.79 6.53 -4.06
C THR A 12 -0.99 7.96 -3.55
N GLY A 13 -0.05 8.43 -2.72
CA GLY A 13 -0.11 9.77 -2.13
C GLY A 13 -0.90 9.85 -0.81
N GLU A 14 -1.66 8.82 -0.44
CA GLU A 14 -2.29 8.71 0.87
C GLU A 14 -1.29 8.24 1.94
N THR A 15 -1.59 8.56 3.19
CA THR A 15 -0.84 8.07 4.35
C THR A 15 -1.13 6.58 4.53
N CYS A 16 -0.07 5.77 4.52
CA CYS A 16 -0.16 4.34 4.71
C CYS A 16 -0.77 4.04 6.09
N PRO A 17 -1.90 3.32 6.14
CA PRO A 17 -2.59 3.09 7.40
C PRO A 17 -1.95 1.97 8.24
N GLU A 18 -1.16 1.08 7.61
CA GLU A 18 -0.55 -0.07 8.27
C GLU A 18 0.78 -0.49 7.62
N SER A 19 1.78 -0.79 8.45
CA SER A 19 3.10 -1.22 8.00
C SER A 19 3.03 -2.64 7.42
N GLY A 20 3.52 -2.82 6.20
CA GLY A 20 3.51 -4.12 5.56
C GLY A 20 3.98 -4.13 4.13
N ILE A 21 3.84 -5.29 3.49
CA ILE A 21 3.98 -5.44 2.05
C ILE A 21 2.65 -5.08 1.41
N TRP A 22 2.69 -4.05 0.58
CA TRP A 22 1.58 -3.59 -0.21
C TRP A 22 1.76 -4.01 -1.66
N LYS A 23 0.69 -4.43 -2.29
CA LYS A 23 0.63 -4.90 -3.68
C LYS A 23 -0.22 -3.95 -4.50
N VAL A 24 0.26 -3.53 -5.65
CA VAL A 24 -0.53 -2.74 -6.60
C VAL A 24 -1.70 -3.59 -7.13
N VAL A 25 -2.91 -3.09 -6.92
CA VAL A 25 -4.16 -3.63 -7.47
C VAL A 25 -4.28 -3.12 -8.90
N GLY A 26 -3.86 -3.94 -9.86
CA GLY A 26 -3.94 -3.62 -11.28
C GLY A 26 -2.80 -4.24 -12.09
N ASN A 27 -2.72 -3.81 -13.36
CA ASN A 27 -1.65 -4.18 -14.28
C ASN A 27 -0.81 -2.92 -14.54
N PRO A 28 0.52 -2.95 -14.35
CA PRO A 28 1.32 -4.05 -13.81
C PRO A 28 1.16 -4.23 -12.29
N THR A 29 1.29 -5.47 -11.83
CA THR A 29 1.24 -5.81 -10.41
C THR A 29 2.64 -5.70 -9.81
N THR A 30 2.83 -4.78 -8.86
CA THR A 30 4.10 -4.57 -8.14
C THR A 30 3.86 -4.74 -6.64
N THR A 31 4.84 -5.22 -5.89
CA THR A 31 4.81 -5.22 -4.43
C THR A 31 5.88 -4.30 -3.88
N ALA A 32 5.57 -3.59 -2.80
CA ALA A 32 6.52 -2.72 -2.11
C ALA A 32 6.29 -2.75 -0.59
N PRO A 33 7.37 -2.78 0.22
CA PRO A 33 7.28 -2.59 1.65
C PRO A 33 6.99 -1.12 1.98
N ILE A 34 5.89 -0.85 2.67
CA ILE A 34 5.49 0.50 3.09
C ILE A 34 5.17 0.48 4.58
N SER A 35 5.77 1.39 5.34
CA SER A 35 5.50 1.56 6.76
C SER A 35 4.27 2.45 7.01
N LYS A 36 3.52 2.15 8.08
CA LYS A 36 2.44 2.99 8.59
C LYS A 36 2.92 4.41 8.82
N GLY A 37 2.10 5.38 8.41
CA GLY A 37 2.43 6.80 8.48
C GLY A 37 3.28 7.28 7.30
N ASN A 38 3.85 6.38 6.49
CA ASN A 38 4.60 6.77 5.30
C ASN A 38 3.66 7.02 4.11
N ARG A 39 4.07 7.84 3.15
CA ARG A 39 3.23 8.16 1.99
C ARG A 39 3.35 7.08 0.93
N MET A 40 2.22 6.60 0.40
CA MET A 40 2.25 5.56 -0.61
C MET A 40 2.97 6.03 -1.88
N PRO A 41 3.97 5.28 -2.37
CA PRO A 41 4.76 5.70 -3.50
C PRO A 41 3.93 5.62 -4.80
N PRO A 42 4.11 6.57 -5.72
CA PRO A 42 3.57 6.49 -7.06
C PRO A 42 4.31 5.45 -7.89
N TYR A 43 3.57 4.75 -8.74
CA TYR A 43 4.13 3.85 -9.73
C TYR A 43 4.11 4.55 -11.08
N ASP A 44 5.28 4.72 -11.71
CA ASP A 44 5.41 5.36 -13.03
C ASP A 44 4.84 6.79 -13.09
N GLY A 45 4.89 7.53 -11.97
CA GLY A 45 4.27 8.85 -11.85
C GLY A 45 2.73 8.84 -11.88
N LYS A 46 2.11 7.65 -11.89
CA LYS A 46 0.66 7.47 -11.87
C LYS A 46 0.19 7.07 -10.48
N GLY A 47 -1.01 7.53 -10.15
CA GLY A 47 -1.70 7.10 -8.95
C GLY A 47 -2.15 5.65 -9.12
N VAL A 48 -1.56 4.75 -8.34
CA VAL A 48 -1.99 3.35 -8.27
C VAL A 48 -2.63 3.04 -6.92
N THR A 49 -3.51 2.05 -6.93
CA THR A 49 -4.12 1.51 -5.72
C THR A 49 -3.23 0.41 -5.18
N TRP A 50 -2.92 0.47 -3.90
CA TRP A 50 -2.14 -0.50 -3.17
C TRP A 50 -3.07 -1.30 -2.26
N GLU A 51 -2.80 -2.59 -2.10
CA GLU A 51 -3.52 -3.52 -1.23
C GLU A 51 -2.54 -4.21 -0.28
N LEU A 52 -2.81 -4.14 1.02
CA LEU A 52 -1.98 -4.76 2.04
C LEU A 52 -2.11 -6.27 1.95
N ILE A 53 -1.04 -6.95 1.54
CA ILE A 53 -1.04 -8.42 1.40
C ILE A 53 -0.32 -9.12 2.55
N GLN A 54 0.55 -8.41 3.27
CA GLN A 54 1.31 -8.97 4.38
C GLN A 54 1.68 -7.87 5.38
N TYR A 55 1.68 -8.18 6.68
CA TYR A 55 2.19 -7.30 7.71
C TYR A 55 3.73 -7.31 7.75
N ALA A 56 4.33 -6.19 8.14
CA ALA A 56 5.78 -6.08 8.38
C ALA A 56 6.13 -6.51 9.81
#